data_AF-A0A7L4R1A5-F1
#
_entry.id   AF-A0A7L4R1A5-F1
#
_cell.length_a   1.000
_cell.length_b   1.000
_cell.length_c   1.000
_cell.angle_alpha   90.00
_cell.angle_beta   90.00
_cell.angle_gamma   90.00
#
_symmetry.space_group_name_H-M   'P 1'
#
loop_
_entity.id
_entity.type
_entity.pdbx_description
1 polymer ?
#
loop_
_entity_poly.entity_id
_entity_poly.type
_entity_poly.pdbx_seq_one_letter_code
_entity_poly.pdbx_strand_id
1 'polypeptide(L)'
;MDLQANEKIIMKDDAKSDYFGKGTLYMTSSRVVLDIKTGGFLSKSTEVKIDKPLGTIKEVSAPGGKELRIQFEGSVEPTTLHVANAEKWAAAITSALTISSMKEK
;
A
#
# COMPACT_ATOMS: atom_id res chain seq x y z
N MET A 1 8.56 -9.17 -0.76
CA MET A 1 8.16 -9.21 0.66
C MET A 1 7.95 -10.64 1.11
N ASP A 2 8.22 -10.95 2.38
CA ASP A 2 7.85 -12.23 3.00
C ASP A 2 6.53 -12.06 3.75
N LEU A 3 5.61 -13.01 3.60
CA LEU A 3 4.33 -13.02 4.31
C LEU A 3 4.50 -13.59 5.72
N GLN A 4 3.84 -12.95 6.70
CA GLN A 4 3.74 -13.49 8.05
C GLN A 4 2.83 -14.73 8.08
N ALA A 5 2.92 -15.53 9.14
CA ALA A 5 2.05 -16.69 9.32
C ALA A 5 0.56 -16.27 9.29
N ASN A 6 -0.23 -16.90 8.42
CA ASN A 6 -1.65 -16.60 8.16
C ASN A 6 -1.96 -15.26 7.47
N GLU A 7 -0.93 -14.51 7.05
CA GLU A 7 -1.12 -13.30 6.27
C GLU A 7 -1.52 -13.64 4.83
N LYS A 8 -2.63 -13.06 4.35
CA LYS A 8 -3.13 -13.28 2.99
C LYS A 8 -3.04 -12.00 2.19
N ILE A 9 -2.62 -12.10 0.93
CA ILE A 9 -2.72 -10.98 -0.03
C ILE A 9 -4.19 -10.83 -0.41
N ILE A 10 -4.75 -9.64 -0.17
CA ILE A 10 -6.13 -9.27 -0.53
C ILE A 10 -6.14 -8.55 -1.86
N MET A 11 -5.18 -7.64 -2.07
CA MET A 11 -5.01 -6.92 -3.32
C MET A 11 -3.54 -6.81 -3.70
N LYS A 12 -3.29 -6.80 -5.00
CA LYS A 12 -1.97 -6.66 -5.61
C LYS A 12 -2.13 -5.98 -6.95
N ASP A 13 -1.38 -4.91 -7.17
CA ASP A 13 -1.32 -4.20 -8.45
C ASP A 13 0.08 -3.64 -8.68
N ASP A 14 0.43 -3.41 -9.95
CA ASP A 14 1.58 -2.57 -10.27
C ASP A 14 1.33 -1.14 -9.79
N ALA A 15 2.36 -0.54 -9.21
CA ALA A 15 2.31 0.80 -8.66
C ALA A 15 3.55 1.61 -9.03
N LYS A 16 3.41 2.93 -9.07
CA LYS A 16 4.54 3.86 -9.15
C LYS A 16 4.47 4.83 -7.98
N SER A 17 5.54 4.95 -7.22
CA SER A 17 5.76 6.04 -6.26
C SER A 17 6.53 7.16 -6.93
N ASP A 18 6.18 8.41 -6.63
CA ASP A 18 6.93 9.58 -7.11
C ASP A 18 8.32 9.68 -6.46
N TYR A 19 8.51 9.07 -5.28
CA TYR A 19 9.77 9.06 -4.55
C TYR A 19 10.63 7.83 -4.83
N PHE A 20 10.00 6.66 -4.93
CA PHE A 20 10.74 5.39 -4.97
C PHE A 20 10.77 4.72 -6.34
N GLY A 21 9.93 5.15 -7.29
CA GLY A 21 9.86 4.56 -8.63
C GLY A 21 8.81 3.46 -8.77
N LYS A 22 9.01 2.56 -9.74
CA LYS A 22 8.01 1.54 -10.12
C LYS A 22 8.18 0.25 -9.31
N GLY A 23 7.06 -0.33 -8.93
CA GLY A 23 7.02 -1.50 -8.08
C GLY A 23 5.67 -2.20 -8.12
N THR A 24 5.43 -2.98 -7.09
CA THR A 24 4.16 -3.67 -6.85
C THR A 24 3.66 -3.30 -5.47
N LEU A 25 2.43 -2.81 -5.41
CA LEU A 25 1.74 -2.50 -4.17
C LEU A 25 0.89 -3.71 -3.77
N TYR A 26 0.97 -4.07 -2.51
CA TYR A 26 0.22 -5.16 -1.89
C TYR A 26 -0.61 -4.61 -0.75
N MET A 27 -1.87 -5.02 -0.68
CA MET A 27 -2.67 -4.96 0.54
C MET A 27 -2.84 -6.38 1.03
N THR A 28 -2.38 -6.65 2.24
CA THR A 28 -2.60 -7.93 2.89
C THR A 28 -3.73 -7.83 3.91
N SER A 29 -4.02 -8.93 4.60
CA SER A 29 -4.94 -8.94 5.73
C SER A 29 -4.50 -8.11 6.93
N SER A 30 -3.25 -7.62 6.97
CA SER A 30 -2.71 -6.88 8.12
C SER A 30 -1.93 -5.61 7.78
N ARG A 31 -1.41 -5.45 6.55
CA ARG A 31 -0.55 -4.33 6.17
C ARG A 31 -0.64 -3.94 4.69
N VAL A 32 -0.11 -2.76 4.38
CA VAL A 32 0.19 -2.32 3.02
C VAL A 32 1.70 -2.40 2.82
N VAL A 33 2.12 -2.96 1.68
CA VAL A 33 3.52 -3.15 1.33
C VAL A 33 3.79 -2.65 -0.09
N LEU A 34 4.85 -1.87 -0.29
CA LEU A 34 5.33 -1.45 -1.61
C LEU A 34 6.72 -2.03 -1.86
N ASP A 35 6.79 -2.97 -2.78
CA ASP A 35 8.04 -3.55 -3.27
C ASP A 35 8.47 -2.81 -4.54
N ILE A 36 9.62 -2.14 -4.51
CA ILE A 36 10.20 -1.46 -5.67
C ILE A 36 11.19 -2.39 -6.37
N LYS A 37 11.10 -2.45 -7.71
CA LYS A 37 12.07 -3.15 -8.54
C LYS A 37 13.30 -2.27 -8.67
N THR A 38 14.40 -2.67 -8.05
CA THR A 38 15.69 -1.97 -8.10
C THR A 38 16.70 -2.79 -8.92
N GLY A 39 17.67 -2.13 -9.54
CA GLY A 39 18.75 -2.77 -10.28
C GLY A 39 18.60 -2.80 -11.81
N GLY A 40 19.73 -3.03 -12.48
CA GLY A 40 19.88 -2.94 -13.94
C GLY A 40 19.52 -4.22 -14.69
N PHE A 41 19.79 -4.24 -16.00
CA PHE A 41 19.48 -5.37 -16.89
C PHE A 41 20.03 -6.74 -16.40
N LEU A 42 21.12 -6.72 -15.62
CA LEU A 42 21.82 -7.92 -15.15
C LEU A 42 21.52 -8.30 -13.69
N SER A 43 20.90 -7.43 -12.89
CA SER A 43 20.53 -7.74 -11.50
C SER A 43 19.20 -7.07 -11.15
N LYS A 44 18.12 -7.86 -11.17
CA LYS A 44 16.82 -7.43 -10.65
C LYS A 44 16.78 -7.74 -9.16
N SER A 45 16.92 -6.73 -8.32
CA SER A 45 16.62 -6.78 -6.89
C SER A 45 15.22 -6.21 -6.62
N THR A 46 14.64 -6.59 -5.49
CA THR A 46 13.39 -6.01 -5.00
C THR A 46 13.65 -5.46 -3.61
N GLU A 47 13.24 -4.22 -3.38
CA GLU A 47 13.41 -3.55 -2.09
C GLU A 47 12.05 -3.10 -1.54
N VAL A 48 11.77 -3.42 -0.29
CA VAL A 48 10.54 -3.00 0.39
C VAL A 48 10.70 -1.54 0.83
N LYS A 49 9.86 -0.64 0.30
CA LYS A 49 9.89 0.80 0.63
C LYS A 49 8.74 1.25 1.52
N ILE A 50 7.63 0.54 1.48
CA ILE A 50 6.52 0.70 2.42
C ILE A 50 6.27 -0.67 3.01
N ASP A 51 6.20 -0.73 4.34
CA ASP A 51 5.75 -1.89 5.11
C ASP A 51 5.05 -1.33 6.35
N LYS A 52 3.73 -1.15 6.26
CA LYS A 52 2.95 -0.43 7.26
C LYS A 52 1.68 -1.19 7.62
N PRO A 53 1.44 -1.49 8.92
CA PRO A 53 0.19 -2.11 9.36
C PRO A 53 -1.01 -1.27 8.93
N LEU A 54 -2.12 -1.93 8.60
CA LEU A 54 -3.36 -1.25 8.20
C LEU A 54 -3.83 -0.27 9.28
N GLY A 55 -3.72 -0.64 10.56
CA GLY A 55 -4.09 0.21 11.69
C GLY A 55 -3.27 1.51 11.81
N THR A 56 -2.16 1.64 11.07
CA THR A 56 -1.38 2.89 11.02
C THR A 56 -1.87 3.86 9.94
N ILE A 57 -2.90 3.52 9.16
CA ILE A 57 -3.47 4.40 8.14
C ILE A 57 -4.55 5.27 8.78
N LYS A 58 -4.33 6.58 8.77
CA LYS A 58 -5.32 7.56 9.27
C LYS A 58 -6.36 7.90 8.23
N GLU A 59 -5.92 8.08 6.99
CA GLU A 59 -6.76 8.52 5.89
C GLU A 59 -6.25 7.93 4.58
N VAL A 60 -7.18 7.63 3.68
CA VAL A 60 -6.89 7.23 2.31
C VAL A 60 -7.83 7.99 1.37
N SER A 61 -7.29 8.48 0.26
CA SER A 61 -8.09 9.15 -0.77
C SER A 61 -7.58 8.83 -2.17
N ALA A 62 -8.48 8.97 -3.15
CA ALA A 62 -8.18 8.78 -4.56
C ALA A 62 -8.61 10.03 -5.35
N PRO A 63 -7.87 11.15 -5.28
CA PRO A 63 -8.29 12.43 -5.88
C PRO A 63 -8.30 12.43 -7.42
N GLY A 64 -7.73 11.41 -8.05
CA GLY A 64 -7.85 11.16 -9.49
C GLY A 64 -7.80 9.66 -9.75
N GLY A 65 -8.37 9.18 -10.87
CA GLY A 65 -8.61 7.75 -11.09
C GLY A 65 -7.39 6.81 -10.97
N LYS A 66 -6.16 7.34 -11.05
CA LYS A 66 -4.91 6.59 -10.84
C LYS A 66 -4.11 7.00 -9.60
N GLU A 67 -4.44 8.12 -8.97
CA GLU A 67 -3.68 8.66 -7.85
C GLU A 67 -4.28 8.20 -6.52
N LEU A 68 -3.51 7.46 -5.73
CA LEU A 68 -3.84 7.00 -4.39
C LEU A 68 -2.97 7.73 -3.38
N ARG A 69 -3.59 8.41 -2.41
CA ARG A 69 -2.89 9.07 -1.30
C ARG A 69 -3.21 8.33 -0.01
N ILE A 70 -2.17 7.93 0.72
CA ILE A 70 -2.29 7.24 2.01
C ILE A 70 -1.58 8.07 3.08
N GLN A 71 -2.34 8.57 4.06
CA GLN A 71 -1.80 9.25 5.23
C GLN A 71 -1.57 8.24 6.35
N PHE A 72 -0.30 8.03 6.70
CA PHE A 72 0.06 7.18 7.84
C PHE A 72 0.19 7.99 9.12
N GLU A 73 0.06 7.32 10.27
CA GLU A 73 0.38 7.91 11.57
C GLU A 73 1.86 8.30 11.63
N GLY A 74 2.13 9.51 12.15
CA GLY A 74 3.49 10.03 12.28
C GLY A 74 4.13 10.53 10.98
N SER A 75 3.47 10.38 9.83
CA SER A 75 3.90 11.01 8.58
C SER A 75 3.41 12.45 8.50
N VAL A 76 4.29 13.38 8.09
CA VAL A 76 3.92 14.80 7.89
C VAL A 76 3.08 14.98 6.63
N GLU A 77 3.43 14.28 5.56
CA GLU A 77 2.74 14.34 4.26
C GLU A 77 2.17 12.97 3.87
N PRO A 78 1.08 12.93 3.08
CA PRO A 78 0.55 11.69 2.53
C PRO A 78 1.56 11.03 1.57
N THR A 79 1.59 9.70 1.59
CA THR A 79 2.30 8.93 0.56
C THR A 79 1.44 8.83 -0.70
N THR A 80 1.93 9.43 -1.79
CA THR A 80 1.27 9.36 -3.11
C THR A 80 1.80 8.20 -3.93
N LEU A 81 0.87 7.38 -4.44
CA LEU A 81 1.12 6.22 -5.28
C LEU A 81 0.21 6.30 -6.51
N HIS A 82 0.73 5.86 -7.66
CA HIS A 82 -0.02 5.76 -8.90
C HIS A 82 -0.32 4.29 -9.19
N VAL A 83 -1.59 3.91 -9.21
CA VAL A 83 -2.09 2.55 -9.44
C VAL A 83 -3.15 2.57 -10.56
N ALA A 84 -3.48 1.40 -11.12
CA ALA A 84 -4.43 1.33 -12.23
C ALA A 84 -5.85 1.80 -11.86
N ASN A 85 -6.28 1.53 -10.62
CA ASN A 85 -7.59 1.91 -10.11
C ASN A 85 -7.47 2.36 -8.64
N ALA A 86 -7.23 3.65 -8.43
CA ALA A 86 -7.00 4.19 -7.09
C ALA A 86 -8.26 4.16 -6.21
N GLU A 87 -9.45 4.32 -6.80
CA GLU A 87 -10.73 4.26 -6.10
C GLU A 87 -10.97 2.89 -5.46
N LYS A 88 -10.68 1.82 -6.21
CA LYS A 88 -10.76 0.44 -5.69
C LYS A 88 -9.82 0.25 -4.50
N TRP A 89 -8.61 0.78 -4.56
CA TRP A 89 -7.64 0.70 -3.47
C TRP A 89 -8.10 1.48 -2.25
N ALA A 90 -8.58 2.71 -2.42
CA ALA A 90 -9.11 3.53 -1.33
C ALA A 90 -10.30 2.82 -0.65
N ALA A 91 -11.27 2.35 -1.43
CA ALA A 91 -12.43 1.63 -0.89
C ALA A 91 -12.05 0.37 -0.12
N ALA A 92 -11.07 -0.39 -0.61
CA ALA A 92 -10.61 -1.61 0.04
C ALA A 92 -9.87 -1.33 1.37
N ILE A 93 -9.00 -0.31 1.40
CA ILE A 93 -8.32 0.13 2.62
C ILE A 93 -9.34 0.65 3.63
N THR A 94 -10.28 1.51 3.22
CA THR A 94 -11.35 2.03 4.10
C THR A 94 -12.17 0.88 4.70
N SER A 95 -12.55 -0.11 3.89
CA SER A 95 -13.30 -1.28 4.37
C SER A 95 -12.50 -2.08 5.41
N ALA A 96 -11.19 -2.26 5.20
CA ALA A 96 -10.33 -2.95 6.14
C ALA A 96 -10.18 -2.19 7.48
N LEU A 97 -10.11 -0.85 7.44
CA LEU A 97 -10.08 0.00 8.63
C LEU A 97 -11.38 -0.07 9.43
N THR A 98 -12.54 -0.03 8.74
CA THR A 98 -13.85 -0.17 9.39
C THR A 98 -13.96 -1.51 10.13
N ILE A 99 -13.63 -2.63 9.47
CA ILE A 99 -13.67 -3.96 10.08
C ILE A 99 -12.74 -4.05 11.29
N SER A 100 -11.56 -3.44 11.22
CA SER A 100 -10.59 -3.45 12.32
C SER A 100 -11.15 -2.70 13.54
N SER A 101 -11.70 -1.51 13.35
CA SER A 101 -12.33 -0.73 14.43
C SER A 101 -13.54 -1.42 15.09
N MET A 102 -14.24 -2.29 14.36
CA MET A 102 -15.37 -3.07 14.90
C MET A 102 -14.92 -4.25 15.76
N LYS A 103 -13.71 -4.78 15.56
CA LYS A 103 -13.17 -5.89 16.37
C LYS A 103 -12.59 -5.45 17.71
N GLU A 104 -12.32 -4.15 17.87
CA GLU A 104 -11.78 -3.56 19.10
C GLU A 104 -12.87 -3.06 20.06
N LYS A 105 -14.16 -3.25 19.72
CA LYS A 105 -15.33 -2.97 20.58
C LYS A 105 -15.93 -4.25 21.13
#